data_AF-A0A7I0J6L5-F1
#
_entry.id   AF-A0A7I0J6L5-F1
#
_cell.length_a   1.000
_cell.length_b   1.000
_cell.length_c   1.000
_cell.angle_alpha   90.00
_cell.angle_beta   90.00
_cell.angle_gamma   90.00
#
_symmetry.space_group_name_H-M   'P 1'
#
loop_
_entity.id
_entity.type
_entity.pdbx_description
1 polymer ?
#
loop_
_entity_poly.entity_id
_entity_poly.type
_entity_poly.pdbx_seq_one_letter_code
_entity_poly.pdbx_strand_id
1 'polypeptide(L)'
;EEMSALKKIVLEADFDLVGGGAYEFVSGFRETYLDDLTRDKRIARKLKVVCACGNGTAGAFAPEALARIGCDVIPLDVELDHTFPRYNPNPEDMQMLHAIGEKV
;
A
#
# COMPACT_ATOMS: atom_id res chain seq x y z
N GLU A 1 13.03 -20.86 6.87
CA GLU A 1 13.78 -21.15 8.10
C GLU A 1 13.47 -20.15 9.20
N GLU A 2 13.52 -18.85 8.93
CA GLU A 2 13.20 -17.78 9.92
C GLU A 2 11.77 -17.85 10.48
N MET A 3 10.74 -18.05 9.64
CA MET A 3 9.35 -18.20 10.11
C MET A 3 9.17 -19.43 11.02
N SER A 4 9.94 -20.50 10.79
CA SER A 4 9.92 -21.70 11.64
C SER A 4 10.61 -21.45 12.98
N ALA A 5 11.65 -20.61 13.00
CA ALA A 5 12.30 -20.18 14.24
C ALA A 5 11.37 -19.32 15.10
N LEU A 6 10.66 -18.34 14.51
CA LEU A 6 9.66 -17.54 15.23
C LEU A 6 8.55 -18.42 15.81
N LYS A 7 8.03 -19.36 15.01
CA LYS A 7 7.04 -20.34 15.46
C LYS A 7 7.56 -21.16 16.64
N LYS A 8 8.81 -21.62 16.59
CA LYS A 8 9.44 -22.41 17.66
C LYS A 8 9.54 -21.60 18.96
N ILE A 9 10.03 -20.36 18.90
CA ILE A 9 10.13 -19.45 20.06
C ILE A 9 8.77 -19.32 20.76
N VAL A 10 7.70 -19.08 19.99
CA VAL A 10 6.35 -18.93 20.54
C VAL A 10 5.82 -20.23 21.13
N LEU A 11 6.00 -21.37 20.46
CA LEU A 11 5.47 -22.66 20.90
C LEU A 11 6.21 -23.23 22.11
N GLU A 12 7.51 -22.96 22.23
CA GLU A 12 8.35 -23.42 23.34
C GLU A 12 8.39 -22.41 24.50
N ALA A 13 7.75 -21.25 24.34
CA ALA A 13 7.82 -20.12 25.28
C ALA A 13 9.26 -19.67 25.58
N ASP A 14 10.14 -19.78 24.58
CA ASP A 14 11.56 -19.44 24.64
C ASP A 14 11.78 -17.93 24.42
N PHE A 15 11.10 -17.12 25.23
CA PHE A 15 11.13 -15.66 25.12
C PHE A 15 12.32 -15.08 25.90
N ASP A 16 13.03 -14.13 25.28
CA ASP A 16 13.95 -13.25 25.99
C ASP A 16 13.17 -12.08 26.62
N LEU A 17 12.64 -12.30 27.83
CA LEU A 17 11.74 -11.37 28.52
C LEU A 17 12.46 -10.22 29.23
N VAL A 18 13.79 -10.12 29.10
CA VAL A 18 14.56 -9.06 29.77
C VAL A 18 14.16 -7.71 29.14
N GLY A 19 13.45 -6.90 29.93
CA GLY A 19 12.77 -5.70 29.47
C GLY A 19 13.69 -4.52 29.10
N GLY A 20 13.08 -3.47 28.55
CA GLY A 20 13.78 -2.24 28.13
C GLY A 20 13.35 -1.71 26.76
N GLY A 21 12.38 -2.35 26.09
CA GLY A 21 11.82 -1.82 24.85
C GLY A 21 11.15 -0.46 25.07
N ALA A 22 11.38 0.45 24.14
CA ALA A 22 10.68 1.73 24.06
C ALA A 22 9.88 1.79 22.76
N TYR A 23 8.77 2.52 22.79
CA TYR A 23 8.02 2.87 21.61
C TYR A 23 8.41 4.28 21.17
N GLU A 24 8.75 4.43 19.90
CA GLU A 24 8.97 5.73 19.27
C GLU A 24 8.00 5.88 18.09
N PHE A 25 7.22 6.97 18.11
CA PHE A 25 6.37 7.31 16.98
C PHE A 25 7.17 8.15 15.97
N VAL A 26 7.37 7.60 14.77
CA VAL A 26 8.00 8.32 13.67
C VAL A 26 6.92 9.06 12.88
N SER A 27 6.81 10.38 13.12
CA SER A 27 5.90 11.23 12.38
C SER A 27 6.41 11.49 10.95
N GLY A 28 5.49 11.73 10.01
CA GLY A 28 5.85 12.14 8.65
C GLY A 28 6.49 11.06 7.76
N PHE A 29 6.51 9.80 8.18
CA PHE A 29 7.12 8.72 7.40
C PHE A 29 6.45 8.52 6.02
N ARG A 30 5.13 8.75 5.94
CA ARG A 30 4.39 8.73 4.65
C ARG A 30 4.99 9.71 3.65
N GLU A 31 5.22 10.95 4.07
CA GLU A 31 5.78 11.99 3.21
C GLU A 31 7.22 11.66 2.83
N THR A 32 8.02 11.22 3.81
CA THR A 32 9.40 10.77 3.59
C THR A 32 9.48 9.68 2.52
N TYR A 33 8.58 8.70 2.60
CA TYR A 33 8.49 7.62 1.61
C TYR A 33 8.06 8.12 0.22
N LEU A 34 7.05 9.00 0.14
CA LEU A 34 6.58 9.55 -1.14
C LEU A 34 7.64 10.42 -1.81
N ASP A 35 8.34 11.24 -1.04
CA ASP A 35 9.45 12.06 -1.53
C ASP A 35 10.56 11.19 -2.07
N ASP A 36 11.02 10.20 -1.31
CA ASP A 36 12.09 9.31 -1.75
C ASP A 36 11.70 8.50 -2.98
N LEU A 37 10.46 7.99 -3.01
CA LEU A 37 9.94 7.21 -4.13
C LEU A 37 9.82 8.04 -5.42
N THR A 38 9.54 9.35 -5.33
CA THR A 38 9.19 10.19 -6.49
C THR A 38 10.24 11.23 -6.89
N ARG A 39 11.28 11.45 -6.06
CA ARG A 39 12.31 12.51 -6.21
C ARG A 39 12.82 12.69 -7.63
N ASP A 40 13.33 11.61 -8.22
CA ASP A 40 14.00 11.64 -9.53
C ASP A 40 13.21 10.91 -10.63
N LYS A 41 11.91 10.67 -10.39
CA LYS A 41 11.05 9.94 -11.32
C LYS A 41 10.08 10.90 -11.99
N ARG A 42 10.10 10.95 -13.32
CA ARG A 42 9.13 11.71 -14.13
C ARG A 42 8.78 10.93 -15.38
N ILE A 43 7.50 10.96 -15.75
CA ILE A 43 7.04 10.41 -17.02
C ILE A 43 7.01 11.53 -18.06
N ALA A 44 7.83 11.40 -19.10
CA ALA A 44 8.00 12.43 -20.13
C ALA A 44 6.75 12.64 -21.02
N ARG A 45 5.89 11.62 -21.12
CA ARG A 45 4.63 11.67 -21.88
C ARG A 45 3.44 11.81 -20.93
N LYS A 46 2.40 12.54 -21.35
CA LYS A 46 1.15 12.60 -20.59
C LYS A 46 0.47 11.21 -20.61
N LEU A 47 0.42 10.58 -19.44
CA LEU A 47 -0.30 9.32 -19.23
C LEU A 47 -1.56 9.58 -18.41
N LYS A 48 -2.68 9.01 -18.87
CA LYS A 48 -3.90 8.90 -18.07
C LYS A 48 -3.94 7.52 -17.42
N VAL A 49 -4.06 7.45 -16.11
CA VAL A 49 -3.91 6.22 -15.32
C VAL A 49 -5.12 6.03 -14.41
N VAL A 50 -5.83 4.92 -14.57
CA VAL A 50 -6.79 4.48 -13.55
C VAL A 50 -6.01 3.88 -12.39
N CYS A 51 -6.14 4.49 -11.21
CA CYS A 51 -5.51 4.02 -9.97
C CYS A 51 -6.56 3.30 -9.13
N ALA A 52 -6.61 1.97 -9.27
CA ALA A 52 -7.52 1.11 -8.53
C ALA A 52 -6.84 0.57 -7.27
N CYS A 53 -7.33 0.95 -6.09
CA CYS A 53 -6.74 0.55 -4.81
C CYS A 53 -7.62 -0.40 -3.97
N GLY A 54 -8.86 -0.67 -4.42
CA GLY A 54 -9.76 -1.63 -3.75
C GLY A 54 -10.00 -1.33 -2.26
N ASN A 55 -9.99 -0.06 -1.89
CA ASN A 55 -10.09 0.44 -0.52
C ASN A 55 -8.96 0.03 0.44
N GLY A 56 -7.89 -0.57 -0.10
CA GLY A 56 -6.72 -0.99 0.67
C GLY A 56 -5.72 0.12 0.93
N THR A 57 -4.67 -0.21 1.70
CA THR A 57 -3.61 0.72 2.11
C THR A 57 -2.88 1.42 0.96
N ALA A 58 -2.87 0.83 -0.23
CA ALA A 58 -2.33 1.46 -1.44
C ALA A 58 -3.00 2.81 -1.76
N GLY A 59 -4.29 2.98 -1.42
CA GLY A 59 -5.02 4.23 -1.63
C GLY A 59 -4.41 5.43 -0.91
N ALA A 60 -3.73 5.20 0.21
CA ALA A 60 -3.03 6.23 0.95
C ALA A 60 -1.76 6.75 0.26
N PHE A 61 -1.24 6.08 -0.78
CA PHE A 61 0.06 6.41 -1.39
C PHE A 61 0.00 6.51 -2.92
N ALA A 62 -0.61 5.52 -3.58
CA ALA A 62 -0.51 5.33 -5.02
C ALA A 62 -1.06 6.50 -5.85
N PRO A 63 -2.24 7.09 -5.54
CA PRO A 63 -2.76 8.20 -6.33
C PRO A 63 -1.83 9.41 -6.31
N GLU A 64 -1.29 9.74 -5.13
CA GLU A 64 -0.39 10.87 -4.96
C GLU A 64 0.99 10.60 -5.60
N ALA A 65 1.54 9.40 -5.42
CA ALA A 65 2.80 9.02 -6.04
C ALA A 65 2.73 9.12 -7.58
N LEU A 66 1.64 8.63 -8.18
CA LEU A 66 1.40 8.72 -9.63
C LEU A 66 1.23 10.17 -10.10
N ALA A 67 0.54 11.01 -9.33
CA ALA A 67 0.40 12.43 -9.64
C ALA A 67 1.75 13.17 -9.58
N ARG A 68 2.57 12.90 -8.55
CA ARG A 68 3.91 13.51 -8.37
C ARG A 68 4.85 13.22 -9.54
N ILE A 69 4.74 12.05 -10.19
CA ILE A 69 5.57 11.69 -11.36
C ILE A 69 5.00 12.17 -12.70
N GLY A 70 3.86 12.88 -12.71
CA GLY A 70 3.30 13.53 -13.89
C GLY A 70 2.14 12.80 -14.59
N CYS A 71 1.50 11.83 -13.94
CA CYS A 71 0.32 11.15 -14.49
C CYS A 71 -0.98 11.95 -14.22
N ASP A 72 -1.93 11.87 -15.14
CA ASP A 72 -3.34 12.24 -14.94
C ASP A 72 -4.06 11.05 -14.31
N VAL A 73 -4.33 11.12 -13.01
CA VAL A 73 -4.83 10.00 -12.21
C VAL A 73 -6.35 10.01 -12.15
N ILE A 74 -6.97 8.92 -12.59
CA ILE A 74 -8.39 8.63 -12.39
C ILE A 74 -8.51 7.73 -11.15
N PRO A 75 -9.02 8.24 -10.01
CA PRO A 75 -9.15 7.42 -8.80
C PRO A 75 -10.26 6.38 -8.94
N LEU A 76 -9.98 5.16 -8.47
CA LEU A 76 -10.96 4.09 -8.29
C LEU A 76 -10.72 3.41 -6.94
N ASP A 77 -11.70 3.50 -6.03
CA ASP A 77 -11.65 2.85 -4.72
C ASP A 77 -10.36 3.16 -3.93
N VAL A 78 -9.99 4.45 -3.91
CA VAL A 78 -8.75 4.94 -3.27
C VAL A 78 -8.92 5.35 -1.81
N GLU A 79 -10.17 5.46 -1.35
CA GLU A 79 -10.47 5.75 0.06
C GLU A 79 -10.26 4.50 0.91
N LEU A 80 -9.56 4.66 2.03
CA LEU A 80 -9.30 3.54 2.95
C LEU A 80 -10.60 3.07 3.60
N ASP A 81 -10.98 1.82 3.32
CA ASP A 81 -12.13 1.17 3.94
C ASP A 81 -11.81 -0.32 4.12
N HIS A 82 -11.55 -0.71 5.37
CA HIS A 82 -11.22 -2.09 5.75
C HIS A 82 -12.40 -3.07 5.60
N THR A 83 -13.62 -2.58 5.34
CA THR A 83 -14.80 -3.44 5.10
C THR A 83 -14.83 -3.99 3.68
N PHE A 84 -14.00 -3.44 2.78
CA PHE A 84 -13.88 -3.85 1.38
C PHE A 84 -15.26 -4.00 0.70
N PRO A 85 -16.04 -2.91 0.62
CA PRO A 85 -17.47 -2.96 0.31
C PRO A 85 -17.78 -3.43 -1.12
N ARG A 86 -16.80 -3.41 -2.02
CA ARG A 86 -16.99 -3.76 -3.44
C ARG A 86 -16.41 -5.12 -3.79
N TYR A 87 -15.16 -5.37 -3.40
CA TYR A 87 -14.44 -6.60 -3.66
C TYR A 87 -13.20 -6.64 -2.77
N ASN A 88 -12.67 -7.84 -2.56
CA ASN A 88 -11.38 -8.02 -1.91
C ASN A 88 -10.28 -7.35 -2.75
N PRO A 89 -9.31 -6.61 -2.16
CA PRO A 89 -8.23 -5.95 -2.90
C PRO A 89 -7.19 -6.95 -3.41
N ASN A 90 -7.62 -7.83 -4.32
CA ASN A 90 -6.79 -8.79 -5.02
C ASN A 90 -6.80 -8.42 -6.52
N PRO A 91 -5.67 -7.95 -7.08
CA PRO A 91 -5.60 -7.54 -8.48
C PRO A 91 -5.78 -8.71 -9.47
N GLU A 92 -5.72 -9.96 -9.00
CA GLU A 92 -6.01 -11.15 -9.82
C GLU A 92 -7.50 -11.51 -9.86
N ASP A 93 -8.34 -10.85 -9.05
CA ASP A 93 -9.77 -11.10 -9.02
C ASP A 93 -10.47 -10.50 -10.26
N MET A 94 -11.28 -11.31 -10.93
CA MET A 94 -12.02 -10.91 -12.13
C MET A 94 -12.98 -9.75 -11.87
N GLN A 95 -13.56 -9.65 -10.66
CA GLN A 95 -14.43 -8.53 -10.29
C GLN A 95 -13.66 -7.21 -10.27
N MET A 96 -12.44 -7.21 -9.73
CA MET A 96 -11.57 -6.04 -9.73
C MET A 96 -11.12 -5.68 -11.16
N LEU A 97 -10.77 -6.68 -11.98
CA LEU A 97 -10.37 -6.46 -13.37
C LEU A 97 -11.50 -5.86 -14.22
N HIS A 98 -12.73 -6.34 -14.06
CA HIS A 98 -13.89 -5.77 -14.74
C HIS A 98 -14.15 -4.32 -14.31
N ALA A 99 -14.08 -4.03 -13.00
CA ALA A 99 -14.26 -2.66 -12.50
C ALA A 99 -13.24 -1.67 -13.06
N ILE A 100 -12.00 -2.10 -13.28
CA ILE A 100 -10.96 -1.29 -13.95
C ILE A 100 -11.33 -1.06 -15.42
N GLY A 101 -11.76 -2.11 -16.12
CA GLY A 101 -12.14 -2.05 -17.53
C GLY A 101 -13.33 -1.13 -17.82
N GLU A 102 -14.34 -1.09 -16.94
CA GLU A 102 -15.51 -0.21 -17.09
C GLU A 102 -15.21 1.27 -16.85
N LYS A 103 -14.05 1.59 -16.27
CA LYS A 103 -13.69 2.97 -15.89
C LYS A 103 -13.07 3.76 -17.05
N VAL A 104 -12.79 3.13 -18.19
CA VAL A 104 -12.14 3.70 -19.39
C VAL A 104 -12.97 3.54 -20.65
#